data_AF-A0AAN9QSV0-F1
#
_entry.id   AF-A0AAN9QSV0-F1
#
_cell.length_a   1.000
_cell.length_b   1.000
_cell.length_c   1.000
_cell.angle_alpha   90.00
_cell.angle_beta   90.00
_cell.angle_gamma   90.00
#
_symmetry.space_group_name_H-M   'P 1'
#
loop_
_entity.id
_entity.type
_entity.pdbx_description
1 polymer ?
#
loop_
_entity_poly.entity_id
_entity_poly.type
_entity_poly.pdbx_seq_one_letter_code
_entity_poly.pdbx_strand_id
1 'polypeptide(L)' 'MRLRSVIQKTKAMQDPDIQNILQDHVMRQVLIDFQENSRAGQEDTYKEPMVMSTIQKLISGGIVQMR' A
#
# COMPACT_ATOMS: atom_id res chain seq x y z
N MET A 1 -12.47 -21.93 10.88
CA MET A 1 -12.93 -20.83 10.01
C MET A 1 -11.78 -19.86 9.75
N ARG A 2 -11.01 -20.01 8.66
CA ARG A 2 -9.97 -19.05 8.23
C ARG A 2 -10.09 -18.84 6.71
N LEU A 3 -11.19 -18.22 6.27
CA LEU A 3 -11.41 -17.91 4.85
C LEU A 3 -11.44 -16.40 4.54
N ARG A 4 -11.29 -15.51 5.54
CA ARG A 4 -11.47 -14.07 5.32
C ARG A 4 -10.20 -13.32 4.86
N SER A 5 -9.01 -13.91 5.00
CA SER A 5 -7.75 -13.17 4.76
C SER A 5 -7.26 -13.19 3.31
N VAL A 6 -7.73 -14.13 2.47
CA VAL A 6 -7.26 -14.27 1.09
C VAL A 6 -8.07 -13.37 0.14
N ILE A 7 -9.36 -13.16 0.42
CA ILE A 7 -10.29 -12.42 -0.46
C ILE A 7 -9.94 -10.92 -0.52
N GLN A 8 -9.42 -10.34 0.57
CA GLN A 8 -9.05 -8.92 0.63
C GLN A 8 -7.85 -8.62 -0.29
N LYS A 9 -6.78 -9.42 -0.22
CA LYS A 9 -5.63 -9.29 -1.13
C LYS A 9 -6.04 -9.42 -2.59
N THR A 10 -6.89 -10.39 -2.93
CA THR A 10 -7.35 -10.57 -4.31
C THR A 10 -8.18 -9.40 -4.80
N LYS A 11 -9.09 -8.86 -3.98
CA LYS A 11 -9.89 -7.69 -4.36
C LYS A 11 -9.05 -6.44 -4.57
N ALA A 12 -8.08 -6.20 -3.70
CA ALA A 12 -7.18 -5.06 -3.84
C ALA A 12 -6.27 -5.21 -5.07
N MET A 13 -5.84 -6.42 -5.43
CA MET A 13 -5.10 -6.67 -6.68
C MET A 13 -5.95 -6.53 -7.97
N GLN A 14 -7.28 -6.56 -7.84
CA GLN A 14 -8.21 -6.32 -8.95
C GLN A 14 -8.48 -4.83 -9.18
N ASP A 15 -8.04 -3.95 -8.27
CA ASP A 15 -8.23 -2.51 -8.41
C ASP A 15 -7.20 -1.94 -9.41
N PRO A 16 -7.65 -1.29 -10.51
CA PRO A 16 -6.76 -0.72 -11.52
C PRO A 16 -5.87 0.39 -10.95
N ASP A 17 -6.32 1.12 -9.92
CA ASP A 17 -5.46 2.05 -9.22
C ASP A 17 -4.32 1.29 -8.54
N ILE A 18 -4.61 0.20 -7.84
CA ILE A 18 -3.57 -0.61 -7.17
C ILE A 18 -2.58 -1.20 -8.17
N GLN A 19 -3.05 -1.60 -9.35
CA GLN A 19 -2.13 -2.07 -10.40
C GLN A 19 -1.20 -0.96 -10.89
N ASN A 20 -1.71 0.25 -11.12
CA ASN A 20 -0.88 1.40 -11.49
C ASN A 20 0.12 1.76 -10.38
N ILE A 21 -0.36 1.73 -9.14
CA ILE A 21 0.41 1.95 -7.92
C ILE A 21 1.58 0.95 -7.81
N LEU A 22 1.34 -0.33 -8.10
CA LEU A 22 2.38 -1.37 -8.08
C LEU A 22 3.42 -1.18 -9.19
N GLN A 23 3.06 -0.50 -10.28
CA GLN A 23 3.98 -0.13 -11.36
C GLN A 23 4.78 1.12 -11.04
N ASP A 24 4.28 1.99 -10.17
CA ASP A 24 4.91 3.24 -9.79
C ASP A 24 6.27 3.01 -9.07
N HIS A 25 7.27 3.80 -9.44
CA HIS A 25 8.62 3.71 -8.86
C HIS A 25 8.69 4.26 -7.44
N VAL A 26 7.93 5.33 -7.14
CA VAL A 26 7.85 5.93 -5.80
C VAL A 26 7.21 4.96 -4.84
N MET A 27 6.16 4.25 -5.24
CA MET A 27 5.53 3.26 -4.35
C MET A 27 6.41 2.07 -4.04
N ARG A 28 7.18 1.58 -5.01
CA ARG A 28 8.16 0.54 -4.74
C ARG A 28 9.15 1.00 -3.68
N GLN A 29 9.62 2.23 -3.78
CA GLN A 29 10.52 2.83 -2.78
C GLN A 29 9.83 2.92 -1.41
N VAL A 30 8.61 3.47 -1.36
CA VAL A 30 7.83 3.59 -0.12
C VAL A 30 7.56 2.23 0.53
N LEU A 31 7.30 1.16 -0.22
CA LEU A 31 7.11 -0.19 0.31
C LEU A 31 8.40 -0.80 0.87
N ILE A 32 9.56 -0.46 0.27
CA ILE A 32 10.89 -0.82 0.78
C ILE A 32 11.17 -0.03 2.05
N ASP A 33 10.95 1.28 2.02
CA ASP A 33 11.14 2.18 3.15
C ASP A 33 10.20 1.81 4.31
N PHE A 34 8.96 1.39 4.04
CA PHE A 34 8.06 0.87 5.06
C PHE A 34 8.54 -0.44 5.70
N GLN A 35 9.28 -1.27 4.95
CA GLN A 35 9.86 -2.51 5.47
C GLN A 35 11.15 -2.27 6.26
N GLU A 36 12.02 -1.38 5.79
CA GLU A 36 13.25 -1.02 6.51
C GLU A 36 12.97 -0.11 7.71
N ASN A 37 12.09 0.88 7.53
CA ASN A 37 11.79 1.89 8.52
C ASN A 37 10.39 2.50 8.31
N SER A 38 9.39 1.96 9.01
CA SER A 38 7.98 2.41 8.94
C SER A 38 7.79 3.93 9.06
N ARG A 39 8.74 4.65 9.66
CA ARG A 39 8.72 6.11 9.80
C ARG A 39 9.16 6.85 8.53
N ALA A 40 10.13 6.32 7.79
CA ALA A 40 10.58 6.89 6.51
C ALA A 40 9.47 6.81 5.46
N GLY A 41 8.89 5.61 5.31
CA GLY A 41 7.73 5.42 4.43
C GLY A 41 6.58 6.36 4.78
N GLN A 42 6.29 6.58 6.08
CA GLN A 42 5.31 7.57 6.51
C GLN A 42 5.70 9.00 6.11
N GLU A 43 6.94 9.43 6.33
CA GLU A 43 7.41 10.76 5.92
C GLU A 43 7.24 11.01 4.43
N ASP A 44 7.59 10.04 3.58
CA ASP A 44 7.43 10.18 2.12
C ASP A 44 5.95 10.17 1.71
N THR A 45 5.11 9.48 2.48
CA THR A 45 3.65 9.56 2.37
C THR A 45 3.13 10.98 2.66
N TYR A 46 3.70 11.66 3.67
CA TYR A 46 3.30 13.02 4.04
C TYR A 46 3.82 14.09 3.08
N LYS A 47 4.94 13.85 2.40
CA LYS A 47 5.53 14.77 1.42
C LYS A 47 4.73 14.82 0.12
N GLU A 48 4.16 13.68 -0.29
CA GLU A 48 3.42 13.56 -1.55
C GLU A 48 1.96 13.16 -1.30
N PRO A 49 0.99 14.07 -1.50
CA PRO A 49 -0.43 13.77 -1.23
C PRO A 49 -0.99 12.63 -2.12
N MET A 50 -0.41 12.43 -3.31
CA MET A 50 -0.74 11.28 -4.17
C MET A 50 -0.30 9.95 -3.55
N VAL A 51 0.83 9.95 -2.83
CA VAL A 51 1.37 8.76 -2.17
C VAL A 51 0.47 8.38 -0.98
N MET A 52 0.01 9.37 -0.23
CA MET A 52 -0.95 9.18 0.87
C MET A 52 -2.27 8.54 0.43
N SER A 53 -2.87 9.08 -0.64
CA SER A 53 -4.11 8.54 -1.19
C SER A 53 -3.95 7.08 -1.63
N THR A 54 -2.79 6.78 -2.22
CA THR A 54 -2.40 5.43 -2.62
C THR A 54 -2.27 4.46 -1.43
N ILE A 55 -1.53 4.85 -0.39
CA ILE A 55 -1.34 4.00 0.79
C ILE A 55 -2.68 3.76 1.50
N GLN A 56 -3.54 4.77 1.59
CA GLN A 56 -4.89 4.58 2.13
C GLN A 56 -5.70 3.54 1.34
N LYS A 57 -5.58 3.51 0.00
CA LYS A 57 -6.19 2.47 -0.84
C LYS A 57 -5.59 1.10 -0.54
N LEU A 58 -4.26 1.00 -0.40
CA LEU A 58 -3.58 -0.26 -0.06
C LEU A 58 -3.94 -0.80 1.33
N ILE A 59 -4.14 0.08 2.30
CA ILE A 59 -4.59 -0.27 3.67
C ILE A 59 -6.06 -0.69 3.64
N SER A 60 -6.91 0.07 2.96
CA SER A 60 -8.34 -0.24 2.81
C SER A 60 -8.55 -1.56 2.05
N GLY A 61 -7.69 -1.85 1.08
CA GLY A 61 -7.63 -3.12 0.35
C GLY A 61 -7.01 -4.28 1.16
N GLY A 62 -6.45 -4.01 2.33
CA GLY A 62 -5.81 -5.04 3.16
C GLY A 62 -4.51 -5.61 2.58
N ILE A 63 -3.87 -4.88 1.66
CA ILE A 63 -2.53 -5.22 1.16
C ILE A 63 -1.46 -4.80 2.17
N VAL A 64 -1.61 -3.60 2.73
CA VAL A 64 -0.70 -3.04 3.74
C VAL A 64 -1.41 -3.03 5.09
N GLN A 65 -0.76 -3.56 6.11
CA GLN A 65 -1.21 -3.44 7.50
C GLN A 65 -0.20 -2.57 8.25
N MET A 66 -0.64 -1.38 8.67
CA MET A 66 0.10 -0.60 9.67
C MET A 66 -0.05 -1.30 11.01
N ARG A 67 1.08 -1.62 11.65
CA ARG A 67 1.15 -2.27 12.97
C ARG A 67 1.46 -1.24 14.04
#